data_AF-A0A950GDR1-F1
#
_entry.id   AF-A0A950GDR1-F1
#
_cell.length_a   1.000
_cell.length_b   1.000
_cell.length_c   1.000
_cell.angle_alpha   90.00
_cell.angle_beta   90.00
_cell.angle_gamma   90.00
#
_symmetry.space_group_name_H-M   'P 1'
#
loop_
_entity.id
_entity.type
_entity.pdbx_description
1 polymer ?
#
loop_
_entity_poly.entity_id
_entity_poly.type
_entity_poly.pdbx_seq_one_letter_code
_entity_poly.pdbx_strand_id
1 'polypeptide(L)'
;MGTTTADLPGRRLGPPGTYIRSADPPAGPAPALTSSVPAFIGFTDAEPRGPDRRDQPAVVLTRWDPPLFFRSVAPAAGSFLPMAVQGFFANGGERCVIITVPRHYGVKGLLTVLEPDGSLEDRSDIDLLCIPDAGMSESDRGGDHYQVQIAALRHCERMQNRFAILDTSPTSDARDLPLIEKAQGAIAQL
;
A
#
# COMPACT_ATOMS: atom_id res chain seq x y z
N MET A 1 4.84 54.77 -14.14
CA MET A 1 4.86 54.08 -15.46
C MET A 1 6.19 53.35 -15.51
N GLY A 2 6.31 52.08 -15.13
CA GLY A 2 5.69 50.91 -15.77
C GLY A 2 6.43 50.68 -17.10
N THR A 3 7.36 49.73 -17.23
CA THR A 3 7.16 48.29 -17.55
C THR A 3 8.53 47.58 -17.39
N THR A 4 8.69 46.46 -16.67
CA THR A 4 8.37 45.04 -17.01
C THR A 4 9.16 44.47 -18.19
N THR A 5 10.19 43.67 -17.84
CA THR A 5 10.57 42.31 -18.32
C THR A 5 10.94 42.05 -19.79
N ALA A 6 12.15 41.50 -20.03
CA ALA A 6 12.37 40.33 -20.91
C ALA A 6 13.78 39.72 -20.74
N ASP A 7 13.80 38.45 -20.34
CA ASP A 7 14.84 37.44 -20.58
C ASP A 7 14.80 36.97 -22.06
N LEU A 8 15.87 36.27 -22.51
CA LEU A 8 16.07 35.49 -23.77
C LEU A 8 16.87 36.19 -24.92
N PRO A 9 17.35 35.46 -25.95
CA PRO A 9 18.39 34.42 -25.97
C PRO A 9 19.47 34.71 -27.05
N GLY A 10 20.61 33.99 -27.04
CA GLY A 10 21.49 33.91 -28.24
C GLY A 10 22.85 34.60 -28.18
N ARG A 11 23.66 34.27 -27.17
CA ARG A 11 25.08 34.67 -27.15
C ARG A 11 25.84 33.85 -28.20
N ARG A 12 26.20 34.49 -29.32
CA ARG A 12 26.98 33.85 -30.40
C ARG A 12 28.33 33.40 -29.84
N LEU A 13 28.55 32.09 -29.82
CA LEU A 13 29.86 31.51 -29.52
C LEU A 13 30.79 31.81 -30.70
N GLY A 14 32.03 32.18 -30.39
CA GLY A 14 33.05 32.53 -31.38
C GLY A 14 33.71 31.31 -32.04
N PRO A 15 34.88 31.49 -32.69
CA PRO A 15 35.61 30.42 -33.40
C PRO A 15 35.86 29.19 -32.51
N PRO A 16 36.08 27.99 -33.10
CA PRO A 16 36.05 26.72 -32.39
C PRO A 16 36.97 26.72 -31.16
N GLY A 17 36.36 26.57 -29.99
CA GLY A 17 37.03 26.58 -28.69
C GLY A 17 36.10 26.05 -27.59
N THR A 18 36.68 25.70 -26.45
CA THR A 18 35.93 25.20 -25.29
C THR A 18 35.44 26.38 -24.44
N TYR A 19 34.13 26.45 -24.20
CA TYR A 19 33.51 27.50 -23.39
C TYR A 19 32.96 26.92 -22.09
N ILE A 20 33.37 27.48 -20.96
CA ILE A 20 32.86 27.08 -19.66
C ILE A 20 31.48 27.71 -19.46
N ARG A 21 30.48 26.87 -19.26
CA ARG A 21 29.14 27.28 -18.83
C ARG A 21 28.99 26.92 -17.37
N SER A 22 28.67 27.91 -16.53
CA SER A 22 28.09 27.63 -15.23
C SER A 22 26.68 27.09 -15.46
N ALA A 23 26.52 25.79 -15.33
CA ALA A 23 25.22 25.18 -15.10
C ALA A 23 24.99 25.19 -13.59
N ASP A 24 23.72 25.29 -13.18
CA ASP A 24 23.38 24.92 -11.80
C ASP A 24 23.86 23.48 -11.55
N PRO A 25 24.43 23.19 -10.37
CA PRO A 25 24.80 21.83 -10.04
C PRO A 25 23.57 20.93 -10.25
N PRO A 26 23.73 19.74 -10.83
CA PRO A 26 22.62 18.80 -10.87
C PRO A 26 22.12 18.63 -9.45
N ALA A 27 20.79 18.62 -9.27
CA ALA A 27 20.22 18.27 -7.99
C ALA A 27 20.91 16.98 -7.52
N GLY A 28 21.46 17.00 -6.30
CA GLY A 28 22.06 15.81 -5.72
C GLY A 28 21.04 14.66 -5.73
N PRO A 29 21.49 13.39 -5.66
CA PRO A 29 20.57 12.27 -5.52
C PRO A 29 19.58 12.58 -4.40
N ALA A 30 18.29 12.38 -4.67
CA ALA A 30 17.26 12.57 -3.67
C ALA A 30 17.65 11.80 -2.40
N PRO A 31 17.46 12.36 -1.20
CA PRO A 31 17.76 11.65 0.04
C PRO A 31 17.11 10.27 -0.01
N ALA A 32 17.89 9.22 0.29
CA ALA A 32 17.32 7.90 0.48
C ALA A 32 16.32 8.00 1.63
N LEU A 33 15.03 7.94 1.30
CA LEU A 33 13.98 7.86 2.28
C LEU A 33 14.25 6.58 3.08
N THR A 34 14.35 6.69 4.41
CA THR A 34 14.38 5.51 5.28
C THR A 34 13.17 4.66 4.91
N SER A 35 13.41 3.51 4.28
CA SER A 35 12.37 2.74 3.60
C SER A 35 11.31 2.35 4.64
N SER A 36 10.11 2.91 4.50
CA SER A 36 8.96 2.35 5.19
C SER A 36 8.81 0.89 4.77
N VAL A 37 8.42 0.03 5.71
CA VAL A 37 8.17 -1.39 5.48
C VAL A 37 6.65 -1.58 5.43
N PRO A 38 6.06 -1.61 4.23
CA PRO A 38 4.65 -1.94 4.10
C PRO A 38 4.37 -3.40 4.39
N ALA A 39 3.23 -3.63 5.02
CA ALA A 39 2.56 -4.92 5.00
C ALA A 39 1.41 -4.93 4.00
N PHE A 40 1.50 -5.85 3.05
CA PHE A 40 0.44 -6.19 2.11
C PHE A 40 -0.35 -7.37 2.68
N ILE A 41 -1.65 -7.19 2.85
CA ILE A 41 -2.55 -8.24 3.35
C ILE A 41 -3.49 -8.67 2.23
N GLY A 42 -3.46 -9.94 1.86
CA GLY A 42 -4.26 -10.43 0.74
C GLY A 42 -4.62 -11.90 0.83
N PHE A 43 -5.48 -12.33 -0.08
CA PHE A 43 -5.99 -13.69 -0.11
C PHE A 43 -4.99 -14.67 -0.74
N THR A 44 -4.93 -15.87 -0.16
CA THR A 44 -4.15 -17.01 -0.66
C THR A 44 -5.07 -18.22 -0.84
N ASP A 45 -4.73 -19.07 -1.81
CA ASP A 45 -5.33 -20.41 -1.95
C ASP A 45 -4.55 -21.47 -1.15
N ALA A 46 -3.43 -21.09 -0.51
CA ALA A 46 -2.70 -21.97 0.39
C ALA A 46 -3.34 -22.04 1.78
N GLU A 47 -3.32 -23.22 2.36
CA GLU A 47 -3.75 -23.43 3.75
C GLU A 47 -2.68 -22.94 4.75
N PRO A 48 -3.10 -22.52 5.97
CA PRO A 48 -2.17 -22.17 7.03
C PRO A 48 -1.21 -23.33 7.32
N ARG A 49 0.06 -23.01 7.57
CA ARG A 49 1.09 -24.03 7.84
C ARG A 49 1.05 -24.61 9.26
N GLY A 50 0.10 -24.19 10.10
CA GLY A 50 -0.05 -24.63 11.49
C GLY A 50 -1.41 -24.28 12.10
N PRO A 51 -1.74 -24.85 13.27
CA PRO A 51 -3.00 -24.59 13.97
C PRO A 51 -3.04 -23.26 14.72
N ASP A 52 -1.89 -22.67 15.10
CA ASP A 52 -1.84 -21.33 15.71
C ASP A 52 -1.87 -20.26 14.61
N ARG A 53 -2.64 -19.19 14.85
CA ARG A 53 -2.75 -18.03 13.95
C ARG A 53 -1.42 -17.28 13.82
N ARG A 54 -0.56 -17.36 14.84
CA ARG A 54 0.82 -16.84 14.83
C ARG A 54 1.76 -17.62 13.92
N ASP A 55 1.40 -18.85 13.55
CA ASP A 55 2.21 -19.69 12.65
C ASP A 55 1.95 -19.37 11.16
N GLN A 56 1.07 -18.40 10.84
CA GLN A 56 0.93 -17.93 9.46
C GLN A 56 2.20 -17.18 9.05
N PRO A 57 3.01 -17.72 8.13
CA PRO A 57 4.30 -17.14 7.83
C PRO A 57 4.11 -15.85 7.06
N ALA A 58 4.40 -14.72 7.70
CA ALA A 58 4.56 -13.46 6.99
C ALA A 58 5.73 -13.60 6.01
N VAL A 59 5.46 -13.50 4.71
CA VAL A 59 6.47 -13.62 3.66
C VAL A 59 7.15 -12.28 3.49
N VAL A 60 8.46 -12.22 3.75
CA VAL A 60 9.24 -11.00 3.56
C VAL A 60 9.87 -11.04 2.17
N LEU A 61 9.67 -9.97 1.40
CA LEU A 61 10.32 -9.78 0.11
C LEU A 61 11.22 -8.56 0.14
N THR A 62 12.38 -8.67 -0.47
CA THR A 62 13.34 -7.57 -0.67
C THR A 62 13.52 -7.22 -2.16
N ARG A 63 12.80 -7.91 -3.03
CA ARG A 63 12.78 -7.68 -4.48
C ARG A 63 11.55 -8.35 -5.09
N TRP A 64 11.18 -7.90 -6.28
CA TRP A 64 10.20 -8.59 -7.10
C TRP A 64 10.83 -9.80 -7.80
N ASP A 65 10.34 -11.00 -7.46
CA ASP A 65 10.72 -12.27 -8.08
C ASP A 65 9.42 -13.10 -8.24
N PRO A 66 8.75 -13.04 -9.41
CA PRO A 66 7.46 -13.69 -9.60
C PRO A 66 7.49 -15.20 -9.29
N PRO A 67 8.45 -16.00 -9.81
CA PRO A 67 8.52 -17.42 -9.49
C PRO A 67 8.59 -17.71 -7.98
N LEU A 68 9.40 -16.95 -7.24
CA LEU A 68 9.50 -17.10 -5.79
C LEU A 68 8.20 -16.68 -5.11
N PHE A 69 7.64 -15.54 -5.49
CA PHE A 69 6.41 -14.99 -4.93
C PHE A 69 5.23 -15.96 -5.07
N PHE A 70 4.96 -16.45 -6.29
CA PHE A 70 3.85 -17.38 -6.52
C PHE A 70 4.03 -18.71 -5.77
N ARG A 71 5.28 -19.15 -5.56
CA ARG A 71 5.57 -20.34 -4.77
C ARG A 71 5.41 -20.12 -3.26
N SER A 72 5.79 -18.95 -2.75
CA SER A 72 5.78 -18.68 -1.31
C SER A 72 4.43 -18.18 -0.80
N VAL A 73 3.74 -17.36 -1.60
CA VAL A 73 2.48 -16.69 -1.23
C VAL A 73 1.27 -17.46 -1.74
N ALA A 74 1.37 -18.08 -2.92
CA ALA A 74 0.25 -18.76 -3.60
C ALA A 74 -1.04 -17.89 -3.61
N PRO A 75 -0.97 -16.67 -4.15
CA PRO A 75 -2.08 -15.71 -4.10
C PRO A 75 -3.33 -16.30 -4.72
N ALA A 76 -4.49 -15.96 -4.15
CA ALA A 76 -5.76 -16.51 -4.61
C ALA A 76 -6.07 -16.07 -6.05
N ALA A 77 -6.74 -16.93 -6.82
CA ALA A 77 -7.14 -16.58 -8.17
C ALA A 77 -8.03 -15.32 -8.21
N GLY A 78 -7.58 -14.28 -8.91
CA GLY A 78 -8.25 -12.98 -9.01
C GLY A 78 -7.86 -11.95 -7.94
N SER A 79 -6.96 -12.32 -7.01
CA SER A 79 -6.41 -11.39 -6.01
C SER A 79 -5.66 -10.24 -6.67
N PHE A 80 -5.79 -9.04 -6.10
CA PHE A 80 -5.04 -7.84 -6.44
C PHE A 80 -3.65 -7.81 -5.79
N LEU A 81 -3.39 -8.70 -4.82
CA LEU A 81 -2.11 -8.80 -4.11
C LEU A 81 -0.88 -8.88 -5.04
N PRO A 82 -0.85 -9.70 -6.11
CA PRO A 82 0.31 -9.76 -7.01
C PRO A 82 0.58 -8.42 -7.70
N MET A 83 -0.48 -7.74 -8.14
CA MET A 83 -0.39 -6.44 -8.82
C MET A 83 0.09 -5.34 -7.87
N ALA A 84 -0.43 -5.33 -6.64
CA ALA A 84 -0.02 -4.36 -5.62
C ALA A 84 1.47 -4.51 -5.27
N VAL A 85 1.92 -5.75 -5.03
CA VAL A 85 3.32 -6.04 -4.70
C VAL A 85 4.24 -5.74 -5.88
N GLN A 86 3.86 -6.13 -7.10
CA GLN A 86 4.62 -5.79 -8.31
C GLN A 86 4.73 -4.27 -8.48
N GLY A 87 3.63 -3.55 -8.33
CA GLY A 87 3.60 -2.09 -8.43
C GLY A 87 4.48 -1.41 -7.38
N PHE A 88 4.48 -1.90 -6.15
CA PHE A 88 5.36 -1.39 -5.09
C PHE A 88 6.84 -1.47 -5.48
N PHE A 89 7.32 -2.63 -5.92
CA PHE A 89 8.70 -2.80 -6.34
C PHE A 89 9.03 -2.01 -7.62
N ALA A 90 8.08 -1.91 -8.56
CA ALA A 90 8.23 -1.10 -9.77
C ALA A 90 8.37 0.41 -9.47
N ASN A 91 7.81 0.87 -8.35
CA ASN A 91 7.93 2.24 -7.85
C ASN A 91 9.15 2.46 -6.94
N GLY A 92 10.08 1.50 -6.86
CA GLY A 92 11.32 1.64 -6.08
C GLY A 92 11.18 1.20 -4.62
N GLY A 93 10.15 0.43 -4.26
CA GLY A 93 10.07 -0.22 -2.96
C GLY A 93 11.22 -1.20 -2.74
N GLU A 94 11.82 -1.21 -1.54
CA GLU A 94 12.99 -2.03 -1.22
C GLU A 94 12.65 -3.30 -0.43
N ARG A 95 11.69 -3.21 0.48
CA ARG A 95 11.29 -4.33 1.33
C ARG A 95 9.81 -4.24 1.66
N CYS A 96 9.10 -5.37 1.61
CA CYS A 96 7.74 -5.47 2.10
C CYS A 96 7.50 -6.79 2.84
N VAL A 97 6.46 -6.78 3.66
CA VAL A 97 5.94 -7.96 4.35
C VAL A 97 4.61 -8.33 3.71
N ILE A 98 4.36 -9.61 3.51
CA ILE A 98 3.09 -10.11 2.96
C ILE A 98 2.46 -11.01 4.00
N ILE A 99 1.23 -10.67 4.39
CA ILE A 99 0.41 -11.47 5.29
C ILE A 99 -0.72 -12.06 4.45
N THR A 100 -0.79 -13.39 4.44
CA THR A 100 -1.73 -14.11 3.61
C THR A 100 -2.90 -14.63 4.42
N VAL A 101 -4.11 -14.46 3.90
CA VAL A 101 -5.34 -14.97 4.50
C VAL A 101 -5.96 -15.99 3.56
N PRO A 102 -6.28 -17.22 3.99
CA PRO A 102 -6.95 -18.18 3.13
C PRO A 102 -8.28 -17.63 2.61
N ARG A 103 -8.48 -17.68 1.28
CA ARG A 103 -9.64 -17.07 0.59
C ARG A 103 -10.98 -17.50 1.18
N HIS A 104 -11.10 -18.76 1.61
CA HIS A 104 -12.35 -19.30 2.14
C HIS A 104 -12.80 -18.66 3.47
N TYR A 105 -11.91 -17.95 4.18
CA TYR A 105 -12.30 -17.13 5.34
C TYR A 105 -12.88 -15.76 4.96
N GLY A 106 -12.65 -15.31 3.71
CA GLY A 106 -13.13 -14.03 3.19
C GLY A 106 -12.77 -12.84 4.09
N VAL A 107 -13.68 -11.87 4.15
CA VAL A 107 -13.55 -10.63 4.95
C VAL A 107 -13.28 -10.93 6.41
N LYS A 108 -13.88 -11.97 6.98
CA LYS A 108 -13.65 -12.37 8.38
C LYS A 108 -12.19 -12.73 8.63
N GLY A 109 -11.53 -13.38 7.67
CA GLY A 109 -10.11 -13.68 7.74
C GLY A 109 -9.25 -12.41 7.77
N LEU A 110 -9.57 -11.42 6.93
CA LEU A 110 -8.88 -10.12 6.93
C LEU A 110 -9.07 -9.38 8.26
N LEU A 111 -10.29 -9.37 8.80
CA LEU A 111 -10.57 -8.77 10.11
C LEU A 111 -9.76 -9.45 11.22
N THR A 112 -9.65 -10.77 11.19
CA THR A 112 -8.89 -11.55 12.19
C THR A 112 -7.40 -11.16 12.22
N VAL A 113 -6.83 -10.75 11.08
CA VAL A 113 -5.43 -10.27 11.03
C VAL A 113 -5.27 -8.91 11.72
N LEU A 114 -6.30 -8.07 11.68
CA LEU A 114 -6.28 -6.69 12.17
C LEU A 114 -6.73 -6.56 13.64
N GLU A 115 -7.47 -7.56 14.14
CA GLU A 115 -7.91 -7.68 15.52
C GLU A 115 -6.74 -7.69 16.53
N PRO A 116 -7.01 -7.38 17.81
CA PRO A 116 -6.04 -7.55 18.90
C PRO A 116 -5.45 -8.97 18.93
N ASP A 117 -4.15 -9.08 19.23
CA ASP A 117 -3.39 -10.35 19.21
C ASP A 117 -3.35 -11.04 17.83
N GLY A 118 -3.71 -10.31 16.76
CA GLY A 118 -3.58 -10.76 15.37
C GLY A 118 -2.12 -10.88 14.93
N SER A 119 -1.87 -11.67 13.88
CA SER A 119 -0.51 -11.94 13.35
C SER A 119 0.26 -10.68 12.92
N LEU A 120 -0.45 -9.57 12.76
CA LEU A 120 0.09 -8.29 12.37
C LEU A 120 0.69 -7.50 13.55
N GLU A 121 0.27 -7.73 14.80
CA GLU A 121 0.77 -7.01 15.98
C GLU A 121 2.20 -7.38 16.36
N ASP A 122 2.55 -8.65 16.21
CA ASP A 122 3.87 -9.20 16.54
C ASP A 122 5.01 -8.57 15.72
N ARG A 123 4.67 -7.81 14.67
CA ARG A 123 5.60 -7.26 13.68
C ARG A 123 5.87 -5.77 13.86
N SER A 124 6.70 -5.40 14.83
CA SER A 124 7.06 -4.00 15.07
C SER A 124 7.82 -3.31 13.91
N ASP A 125 8.29 -4.07 12.91
CA ASP A 125 9.00 -3.55 11.75
C ASP A 125 8.09 -2.87 10.70
N ILE A 126 6.77 -3.04 10.78
CA ILE A 126 5.79 -2.50 9.84
C ILE A 126 5.33 -1.10 10.26
N ASP A 127 5.32 -0.17 9.31
CA ASP A 127 4.85 1.22 9.47
C ASP A 127 3.80 1.64 8.41
N LEU A 128 3.54 0.80 7.40
CA LEU A 128 2.54 1.05 6.36
C LEU A 128 1.66 -0.19 6.16
N LEU A 129 0.35 -0.01 6.01
CA LEU A 129 -0.63 -1.07 5.80
C LEU A 129 -1.35 -0.87 4.47
N CYS A 130 -1.44 -1.95 3.70
CA CYS A 130 -2.19 -2.01 2.44
C CYS A 130 -2.93 -3.34 2.35
N ILE A 131 -4.23 -3.29 2.03
CA ILE A 131 -5.10 -4.47 1.95
C ILE A 131 -5.73 -4.48 0.55
N PRO A 132 -4.97 -4.83 -0.50
CA PRO A 132 -5.44 -4.73 -1.88
C PRO A 132 -6.67 -5.59 -2.17
N ASP A 133 -6.90 -6.66 -1.39
CA ASP A 133 -8.03 -7.56 -1.57
C ASP A 133 -9.24 -7.21 -0.71
N ALA A 134 -9.24 -6.08 0.02
CA ALA A 134 -10.39 -5.64 0.81
C ALA A 134 -11.65 -5.45 -0.05
N GLY A 135 -11.47 -5.06 -1.32
CA GLY A 135 -12.55 -4.90 -2.30
C GLY A 135 -12.97 -6.20 -3.02
N MET A 136 -12.30 -7.33 -2.77
CA MET A 136 -12.51 -8.59 -3.50
C MET A 136 -13.66 -9.45 -2.91
N SER A 137 -14.48 -8.91 -2.01
CA SER A 137 -15.58 -9.68 -1.39
C SER A 137 -16.56 -10.18 -2.46
N GLU A 138 -16.77 -11.49 -2.54
CA GLU A 138 -17.72 -12.12 -3.48
C GLU A 138 -19.19 -11.79 -3.16
N SER A 139 -19.46 -11.29 -1.96
CA SER A 139 -20.76 -10.70 -1.63
C SER A 139 -20.84 -9.29 -2.22
N ASP A 140 -21.62 -9.14 -3.30
CA ASP A 140 -22.11 -7.88 -3.91
C ASP A 140 -22.79 -6.89 -2.92
N ARG A 141 -22.77 -7.16 -1.62
CA ARG A 141 -23.16 -6.22 -0.58
C ARG A 141 -21.97 -5.29 -0.36
N GLY A 142 -21.95 -4.18 -1.09
CA GLY A 142 -20.91 -3.12 -1.09
C GLY A 142 -20.59 -2.43 0.25
N GLY A 143 -20.68 -3.12 1.39
CA GLY A 143 -20.32 -2.66 2.73
C GLY A 143 -19.13 -3.40 3.36
N ASP A 144 -18.71 -4.55 2.81
CA ASP A 144 -17.72 -5.41 3.48
C ASP A 144 -16.30 -4.79 3.52
N HIS A 145 -15.91 -4.07 2.47
CA HIS A 145 -14.60 -3.41 2.38
C HIS A 145 -14.45 -2.29 3.42
N TYR A 146 -15.54 -1.57 3.75
CA TYR A 146 -15.53 -0.54 4.81
C TYR A 146 -15.23 -1.13 6.19
N GLN A 147 -15.66 -2.36 6.48
CA GLN A 147 -15.36 -2.99 7.76
C GLN A 147 -13.86 -3.27 7.90
N VAL A 148 -13.23 -3.75 6.83
CA VAL A 148 -11.78 -3.98 6.79
C VAL A 148 -11.02 -2.67 6.93
N GLN A 149 -11.49 -1.60 6.27
CA GLN A 149 -10.92 -0.26 6.39
C GLN A 149 -10.99 0.29 7.82
N ILE A 150 -12.15 0.20 8.48
CA ILE A 150 -12.33 0.61 9.87
C ILE A 150 -11.42 -0.21 10.79
N ALA A 151 -11.32 -1.53 10.56
CA ALA A 151 -10.43 -2.39 11.33
C ALA A 151 -8.95 -2.01 11.12
N ALA A 152 -8.54 -1.66 9.91
CA ALA A 152 -7.19 -1.19 9.62
C ALA A 152 -6.89 0.13 10.33
N LEU A 153 -7.84 1.08 10.35
CA LEU A 153 -7.71 2.34 11.08
C LEU A 153 -7.57 2.10 12.60
N ARG A 154 -8.44 1.28 13.18
CA ARG A 154 -8.36 0.90 14.61
C ARG A 154 -7.06 0.20 14.94
N HIS A 155 -6.54 -0.62 14.02
CA HIS A 155 -5.26 -1.27 14.17
C HIS A 155 -4.12 -0.23 14.19
N CYS A 156 -4.10 0.71 13.23
CA CYS A 156 -3.14 1.82 13.22
C CYS A 156 -3.22 2.65 14.49
N GLU A 157 -4.42 2.94 14.98
CA GLU A 157 -4.64 3.68 16.21
C GLU A 157 -4.05 2.94 17.41
N ARG A 158 -4.23 1.64 17.55
CA ARG A 158 -3.61 0.94 18.70
C ARG A 158 -2.09 0.84 18.59
N MET A 159 -1.57 0.63 17.38
CA MET A 159 -0.13 0.47 17.16
C MET A 159 0.63 1.81 17.24
N GLN A 160 -0.05 2.93 16.96
CA GLN A 160 0.50 4.32 17.00
C GLN A 160 1.72 4.58 16.10
N ASN A 161 2.19 3.59 15.35
CA ASN A 161 3.36 3.69 14.48
C ASN A 161 3.09 3.21 13.05
N ARG A 162 1.80 3.08 12.66
CA ARG A 162 1.39 2.57 11.36
C ARG A 162 0.43 3.52 10.66
N PHE A 163 0.57 3.61 9.35
CA PHE A 163 -0.33 4.34 8.46
C PHE A 163 -1.04 3.36 7.52
N ALA A 164 -2.34 3.53 7.27
CA ALA A 164 -3.09 2.66 6.36
C ALA A 164 -3.40 3.39 5.04
N ILE A 165 -3.11 2.74 3.90
CA ILE A 165 -3.55 3.15 2.57
C ILE A 165 -4.80 2.34 2.23
N LEU A 166 -5.91 3.05 2.01
CA LEU A 166 -7.23 2.47 1.81
C LEU A 166 -7.77 2.85 0.44
N ASP A 167 -8.32 1.88 -0.27
CA ASP A 167 -8.93 2.09 -1.58
C ASP A 167 -10.41 2.50 -1.46
N THR A 168 -10.89 3.32 -2.39
CA THR A 168 -12.32 3.59 -2.51
C THR A 168 -12.96 2.56 -3.45
N SER A 169 -14.19 2.12 -3.14
CA SER A 169 -15.00 1.42 -4.12
C SER A 169 -15.37 2.37 -5.27
N PRO A 170 -15.41 1.92 -6.55
CA PRO A 170 -15.79 2.75 -7.70
C PRO A 170 -17.27 3.17 -7.73
N THR A 171 -18.05 2.86 -6.69
CA THR A 171 -19.43 3.33 -6.54
C THR A 171 -19.46 4.67 -5.83
N SER A 172 -19.36 5.74 -6.60
CA SER A 172 -19.79 7.08 -6.19
C SER A 172 -20.96 7.52 -7.06
N ASP A 173 -22.07 6.78 -6.97
CA ASP A 173 -23.39 7.30 -7.31
C ASP A 173 -23.97 7.97 -6.05
N ALA A 174 -24.75 9.05 -6.20
CA ALA A 174 -25.38 9.79 -5.09
C ALA A 174 -26.27 8.93 -4.16
N ARG A 175 -26.50 7.66 -4.49
CA ARG A 175 -27.25 6.68 -3.72
C ARG A 175 -26.45 6.04 -2.57
N ASP A 176 -25.13 6.17 -2.57
CA ASP A 176 -24.25 5.55 -1.55
C ASP A 176 -23.88 6.50 -0.39
N LEU A 177 -24.34 7.76 -0.44
CA LEU A 177 -24.21 8.73 0.66
C LEU A 177 -24.62 8.18 2.05
N PRO A 178 -25.71 7.40 2.18
CA PRO A 178 -26.12 6.85 3.47
C PRO A 178 -25.14 5.81 4.05
N LEU A 179 -24.34 5.15 3.21
CA LEU A 179 -23.32 4.19 3.64
C LEU A 179 -22.05 4.91 4.09
N ILE A 180 -21.69 5.98 3.40
CA ILE A 180 -20.60 6.89 3.80
C ILE A 180 -20.94 7.54 5.15
N GLU A 181 -22.17 8.01 5.36
CA GLU A 181 -22.61 8.58 6.64
C GLU A 181 -22.56 7.55 7.78
N LYS A 182 -22.89 6.27 7.52
CA LYS A 182 -22.73 5.19 8.51
C LYS A 182 -21.27 4.90 8.83
N ALA A 183 -20.40 4.89 7.84
CA ALA A 183 -18.95 4.72 8.05
C ALA A 183 -18.35 5.92 8.79
N GLN A 184 -18.76 7.15 8.46
CA GLN A 184 -18.37 8.37 9.15
C GLN A 184 -18.88 8.40 10.60
N GLY A 185 -20.11 7.93 10.86
CA GLY A 185 -20.63 7.78 12.22
C GLY A 185 -19.85 6.76 13.06
N ALA A 186 -19.31 5.70 12.44
CA ALA A 186 -18.43 4.74 13.10
C ALA A 186 -17.01 5.30 13.36
N ILE A 187 -16.55 6.25 12.53
CA ILE A 187 -15.27 6.96 12.71
C ILE A 187 -15.42 8.07 13.77
N ALA A 188 -16.56 8.76 13.85
CA ALA A 188 -16.81 9.84 14.82
C ALA A 188 -17.03 9.35 16.27
N GLN A 189 -17.02 8.03 16.50
CA GLN A 189 -17.05 7.40 17.82
C GLN A 189 -15.68 6.88 18.27
N LEU A 190 -14.63 7.15 17.49
CA LEU A 190 -13.23 7.11 17.91
C LEU A 190 -12.90 8.43 18.63
#